data_AF-A0A1L9VQU1-F1
#
_entry.id   AF-A0A1L9VQU1-F1
#
_cell.length_a   1.000
_cell.length_b   1.000
_cell.length_c   1.000
_cell.angle_alpha   90.00
_cell.angle_beta   90.00
_cell.angle_gamma   90.00
#
_symmetry.space_group_name_H-M   'P 1'
#
loop_
_entity.id
_entity.type
_entity.pdbx_description
1 polymer ?
#
loop_
_entity_poly.entity_id
_entity_poly.type
_entity_poly.pdbx_seq_one_letter_code
_entity_poly.pdbx_strand_id
1 'polypeptide(L)'
;MSSVQEAVQSLDSSNDTLIIQVPCLVHVIQLSLKELLGEVKADPKNNTTEMEWMESSTSSVQQTKEIANTLNKVRALPVFINASPQRREAFQSLQSELPKLVPIQDIQSRWNSTFLMFRRAKQLQSTFDEYCVEYEQPI
;
A
#
# COMPACT_ATOMS: atom_id res chain seq x y z
N MET A 1 -12.92 13.43 23.15
CA MET A 1 -12.99 11.96 23.12
C MET A 1 -13.12 11.31 24.52
N SER A 2 -13.17 12.05 25.65
CA SER A 2 -13.33 11.42 26.98
C SER A 2 -14.78 11.01 27.33
N SER A 3 -15.78 11.66 26.74
CA SER A 3 -17.21 11.44 27.06
C SER A 3 -17.71 10.01 26.82
N VAL A 4 -17.16 9.28 25.83
CA VAL A 4 -17.56 7.89 25.55
C VAL A 4 -16.92 6.93 26.55
N GLN A 5 -15.66 7.18 26.95
CA GLN A 5 -14.94 6.35 27.91
C GLN A 5 -15.51 6.51 29.33
N GLU A 6 -15.91 7.72 29.70
CA GLU A 6 -16.60 8.01 30.96
C GLU A 6 -17.99 7.35 31.01
N ALA A 7 -18.74 7.35 29.90
CA ALA A 7 -20.04 6.68 29.81
C ALA A 7 -19.91 5.15 29.95
N VAL A 8 -18.88 4.54 29.35
CA VAL A 8 -18.60 3.10 29.48
C VAL A 8 -18.22 2.73 30.92
N GLN A 9 -17.37 3.53 31.58
CA GLN A 9 -17.01 3.31 33.00
C GLN A 9 -18.20 3.49 33.96
N SER A 10 -19.17 4.35 33.61
CA SER A 10 -20.39 4.49 34.42
C SER A 10 -21.33 3.28 34.31
N LEU A 11 -21.32 2.56 33.18
CA LEU A 11 -22.13 1.35 32.97
C LEU A 11 -21.57 0.14 33.73
N ASP A 12 -20.25 0.06 33.91
CA ASP A 12 -19.55 -0.96 34.71
C ASP A 12 -19.93 -0.94 36.20
N SER A 13 -20.49 0.18 36.70
CA SER A 13 -20.94 0.29 38.10
C SER A 13 -22.31 -0.37 38.36
N SER A 14 -23.00 -0.81 37.31
CA SER A 14 -24.21 -1.64 37.37
C SER A 14 -23.87 -3.09 36.98
N ASN A 15 -23.73 -3.96 37.98
CA ASN A 15 -23.17 -5.32 37.87
C ASN A 15 -23.95 -6.35 37.01
N ASP A 16 -24.84 -5.95 36.10
CA ASP A 16 -25.58 -6.88 35.22
C ASP A 16 -25.69 -6.39 33.77
N THR A 17 -24.80 -5.50 33.33
CA THR A 17 -24.76 -5.11 31.91
C THR A 17 -23.81 -6.04 31.15
N LEU A 18 -24.36 -6.95 30.34
CA LEU A 18 -23.58 -7.78 29.42
C LEU A 18 -22.90 -6.89 28.36
N ILE A 19 -21.61 -6.60 28.56
CA ILE A 19 -20.81 -5.88 27.56
C ILE A 19 -20.34 -6.89 26.50
N ILE A 20 -20.98 -6.84 25.32
CA ILE A 20 -20.56 -7.62 24.15
C ILE A 20 -19.54 -6.80 23.36
N GLN A 21 -18.27 -7.19 23.40
CA GLN A 21 -17.21 -6.59 22.58
C GLN A 21 -17.16 -7.27 21.21
N VAL A 22 -17.56 -6.56 20.16
CA VAL A 22 -17.44 -7.03 18.78
C VAL A 22 -16.12 -6.53 18.19
N PRO A 23 -15.29 -7.41 17.59
CA PRO A 23 -14.09 -6.98 16.88
C PRO A 23 -14.41 -5.96 15.78
N CYS A 24 -13.53 -4.98 15.60
CA CYS A 24 -13.68 -4.01 14.53
C CYS A 24 -13.58 -4.69 13.16
N LEU A 25 -14.62 -4.57 12.32
CA LEU A 25 -14.65 -5.18 11.00
C LEU A 25 -13.45 -4.76 10.13
N VAL A 26 -13.03 -3.50 10.22
CA VAL A 26 -11.84 -3.00 9.51
C VAL A 26 -10.58 -3.74 9.97
N HIS A 27 -10.48 -4.03 11.27
CA HIS A 27 -9.36 -4.80 11.80
C HIS A 27 -9.38 -6.25 11.30
N VAL A 28 -10.56 -6.89 11.24
CA VAL A 28 -10.72 -8.26 10.69
C VAL A 28 -10.29 -8.32 9.23
N ILE A 29 -10.78 -7.39 8.39
CA ILE A 29 -10.39 -7.32 6.97
C ILE A 29 -8.87 -7.13 6.84
N GLN A 30 -8.27 -6.27 7.66
CA GLN A 30 -6.83 -6.04 7.65
C GLN A 30 -6.04 -7.28 8.04
N LEU A 31 -6.50 -8.06 9.02
CA LEU A 31 -5.85 -9.31 9.41
C LEU A 31 -5.91 -10.34 8.27
N SER A 32 -7.07 -10.52 7.64
CA SER A 32 -7.22 -11.43 6.50
C SER A 32 -6.34 -11.04 5.31
N LEU A 33 -6.23 -9.74 5.01
CA LEU A 33 -5.36 -9.24 3.95
C LEU A 33 -3.88 -9.49 4.26
N LYS A 34 -3.44 -9.23 5.51
CA LYS A 34 -2.06 -9.50 5.93
C LYS A 34 -1.71 -10.97 5.82
N GLU A 35 -2.61 -11.85 6.27
CA GLU A 35 -2.40 -13.29 6.17
C GLU A 35 -2.27 -13.74 4.70
N LEU A 36 -3.17 -13.27 3.82
CA LEU A 36 -3.10 -13.54 2.39
C LEU A 36 -1.78 -13.05 1.77
N LEU A 37 -1.36 -11.82 2.09
CA LEU A 37 -0.11 -11.24 1.58
C LEU A 37 1.13 -11.98 2.10
N GLY A 38 1.09 -12.45 3.35
CA GLY A 38 2.13 -13.29 3.95
C GLY A 38 2.25 -14.64 3.24
N GLU A 39 1.14 -15.31 2.96
CA GLU A 39 1.11 -16.58 2.21
C GLU A 39 1.71 -16.43 0.80
N VAL A 40 1.48 -15.30 0.14
CA VAL A 40 2.10 -15.00 -1.16
C VAL A 40 3.49 -14.37 -1.04
N LYS A 41 4.08 -14.29 0.16
CA LYS A 41 5.40 -13.71 0.47
C LYS A 41 5.57 -12.28 -0.04
N ALA A 42 4.49 -11.51 0.02
CA ALA A 42 4.41 -10.19 -0.57
C ALA A 42 3.89 -9.15 0.43
N ASP A 43 4.27 -9.26 1.71
CA ASP A 43 3.96 -8.23 2.71
C ASP A 43 4.64 -6.88 2.41
N PRO A 44 3.94 -5.75 2.65
CA PRO A 44 4.57 -4.44 2.58
C PRO A 44 5.62 -4.31 3.68
N LYS A 45 6.86 -4.06 3.27
CA LYS A 45 8.01 -3.90 4.18
C LYS A 45 8.23 -2.46 4.64
N ASN A 46 7.52 -1.51 4.03
CA ASN A 46 7.79 -0.09 4.25
C ASN A 46 6.97 0.46 5.42
N ASN A 47 7.66 1.03 6.40
CA ASN A 47 7.08 1.62 7.61
C ASN A 47 6.77 3.13 7.43
N THR A 48 7.43 3.78 6.46
CA THR A 48 7.38 5.23 6.17
C THR A 48 7.39 5.47 4.66
N THR A 49 7.17 6.70 4.17
CA THR A 49 7.13 7.00 2.71
C THR A 49 8.52 7.05 2.06
N GLU A 50 9.59 6.84 2.82
CA GLU A 50 10.98 6.99 2.37
C GLU A 50 11.67 5.63 2.43
N MET A 51 12.03 5.06 1.29
CA MET A 51 12.82 3.84 1.22
C MET A 51 13.83 3.94 0.08
N GLU A 52 15.06 3.50 0.35
CA GLU A 52 16.13 3.39 -0.65
C GLU A 52 15.92 2.13 -1.51
N TRP A 53 16.16 2.30 -2.81
CA TRP A 53 16.05 1.25 -3.82
C TRP A 53 17.20 0.24 -3.65
N MET A 54 16.88 -1.04 -3.39
CA MET A 54 17.85 -2.14 -3.42
C MET A 54 17.40 -3.20 -4.44
N GLU A 55 18.27 -3.51 -5.40
CA GLU A 55 18.08 -4.64 -6.32
C GLU A 55 18.17 -5.96 -5.55
N SER A 56 17.13 -6.79 -5.65
CA SER A 56 17.20 -8.17 -5.16
C SER A 56 16.61 -9.12 -6.20
N SER A 57 17.52 -9.86 -6.83
CA SER A 57 17.24 -10.95 -7.76
C SER A 57 16.93 -12.23 -6.98
N THR A 58 15.83 -12.93 -7.27
CA THR A 58 15.64 -14.32 -6.77
C THR A 58 14.79 -15.21 -7.69
N SER A 59 15.08 -16.52 -7.60
CA SER A 59 14.61 -17.71 -8.34
C SER A 59 13.32 -18.36 -7.78
N SER A 60 12.94 -19.53 -8.30
CA SER A 60 11.62 -20.10 -8.67
C SER A 60 10.63 -20.68 -7.62
N VAL A 61 9.33 -20.31 -7.75
CA VAL A 61 8.07 -21.11 -7.57
C VAL A 61 6.97 -20.42 -8.42
N GLN A 62 6.56 -21.00 -9.55
CA GLN A 62 6.04 -20.24 -10.72
C GLN A 62 4.90 -19.22 -10.44
N GLN A 63 3.71 -19.63 -9.95
CA GLN A 63 2.55 -18.72 -9.85
C GLN A 63 2.59 -17.75 -8.66
N THR A 64 2.91 -18.22 -7.46
CA THR A 64 3.04 -17.35 -6.28
C THR A 64 4.15 -16.32 -6.48
N LYS A 65 5.23 -16.72 -7.17
CA LYS A 65 6.31 -15.81 -7.55
C LYS A 65 5.89 -14.82 -8.62
N GLU A 66 5.03 -15.17 -9.58
CA GLU A 66 4.52 -14.22 -10.58
C GLU A 66 3.71 -13.08 -9.92
N ILE A 67 2.82 -13.43 -8.98
CA ILE A 67 2.05 -12.44 -8.21
C ILE A 67 2.99 -11.60 -7.33
N ALA A 68 3.88 -12.25 -6.57
CA ALA A 68 4.83 -11.56 -5.71
C ALA A 68 5.78 -10.65 -6.50
N ASN A 69 6.29 -11.11 -7.65
CA ASN A 69 7.14 -10.34 -8.55
C ASN A 69 6.38 -9.12 -9.09
N THR A 70 5.16 -9.33 -9.59
CA THR A 70 4.33 -8.24 -10.10
C THR A 70 4.09 -7.20 -9.01
N LEU A 71 3.73 -7.64 -7.80
CA LEU A 71 3.51 -6.75 -6.67
C LEU A 71 4.80 -5.99 -6.29
N ASN A 72 5.96 -6.66 -6.28
CA ASN A 72 7.24 -6.02 -5.98
C ASN A 72 7.60 -4.97 -7.04
N LYS A 73 7.37 -5.23 -8.32
CA LYS A 73 7.56 -4.23 -9.39
C LYS A 73 6.65 -3.02 -9.23
N VAL A 74 5.37 -3.27 -8.95
CA VAL A 74 4.39 -2.21 -8.70
C VAL A 74 4.75 -1.39 -7.46
N ARG A 75 5.39 -1.98 -6.43
CA ARG A 75 5.90 -1.25 -5.26
C ARG A 75 7.16 -0.45 -5.54
N ALA A 76 8.07 -0.96 -6.37
CA ALA A 76 9.33 -0.31 -6.69
C ALA A 76 9.11 1.02 -7.43
N LEU A 77 8.13 1.06 -8.33
CA LEU A 77 7.79 2.23 -9.14
C LEU A 77 7.48 3.50 -8.31
N PRO A 78 6.50 3.48 -7.37
CA PRO A 78 6.24 4.62 -6.50
C PRO A 78 7.41 5.03 -5.61
N VAL A 79 8.25 4.08 -5.18
CA VAL A 79 9.45 4.38 -4.40
C VAL A 79 10.44 5.14 -5.28
N PHE A 80 10.74 4.62 -6.46
CA PHE A 80 11.70 5.22 -7.39
C PHE A 80 11.27 6.61 -7.85
N ILE A 81 10.03 6.77 -8.30
CA ILE A 81 9.54 8.06 -8.85
C ILE A 81 9.44 9.12 -7.75
N ASN A 82 8.94 8.76 -6.56
CA ASN A 82 8.75 9.73 -5.49
C ASN A 82 10.05 10.07 -4.72
N ALA A 83 11.12 9.28 -4.86
CA ALA A 83 12.40 9.53 -4.20
C ALA A 83 13.11 10.80 -4.67
N SER A 84 12.71 11.41 -5.80
CA SER A 84 13.33 12.61 -6.35
C SER A 84 12.28 13.56 -6.92
N PRO A 85 12.32 14.86 -6.59
CA PRO A 85 11.44 15.85 -7.22
C PRO A 85 11.57 15.85 -8.75
N GLN A 86 12.77 15.68 -9.28
CA GLN A 86 13.04 15.65 -10.73
C GLN A 86 12.35 14.47 -11.40
N ARG A 87 12.45 13.26 -10.82
CA ARG A 87 11.76 12.05 -11.34
C ARG A 87 10.24 12.22 -11.29
N ARG A 88 9.73 12.83 -10.21
CA ARG A 88 8.30 13.11 -10.07
C ARG A 88 7.79 14.12 -11.09
N GLU A 89 8.54 15.19 -11.34
CA GLU A 89 8.21 16.19 -12.36
C GLU A 89 8.25 15.59 -13.77
N ALA A 90 9.27 14.79 -14.10
CA ALA A 90 9.35 14.05 -15.36
C ALA A 90 8.17 13.10 -15.55
N PHE A 91 7.79 12.36 -14.50
CA PHE A 91 6.60 11.50 -14.56
C PHE A 91 5.30 12.30 -14.75
N GLN A 92 5.22 13.47 -14.14
CA GLN A 92 4.08 14.37 -14.29
C GLN A 92 4.05 15.04 -15.67
N SER A 93 5.18 15.29 -16.33
CA SER A 93 5.20 15.89 -17.67
C SER A 93 4.58 15.01 -18.74
N LEU A 94 4.63 13.68 -18.57
CA LEU A 94 3.99 12.70 -19.46
C LEU A 94 2.45 12.72 -19.39
N GLN A 95 1.88 13.35 -18.38
CA GLN A 95 0.42 13.43 -18.21
C GLN A 95 -0.14 14.67 -18.89
N SER A 96 -1.09 14.44 -19.81
CA SER A 96 -1.84 15.49 -20.51
C SER A 96 -3.03 16.02 -19.69
N GLU A 97 -3.63 15.19 -18.84
CA GLU A 97 -4.81 15.55 -18.05
C GLU A 97 -4.44 16.17 -16.69
N LEU A 98 -5.25 17.14 -16.25
CA LEU A 98 -5.18 17.73 -14.91
C LEU A 98 -6.27 17.13 -14.01
N PRO A 99 -6.01 16.89 -12.72
CA PRO A 99 -4.73 17.11 -12.04
C PRO A 99 -3.72 15.99 -12.32
N LYS A 100 -2.44 16.37 -12.47
CA LYS A 100 -1.34 15.41 -12.66
C LYS A 100 -1.16 14.56 -11.40
N LEU A 101 -1.35 13.26 -11.55
CA LEU A 101 -1.29 12.29 -10.46
C LEU A 101 0.14 11.81 -10.23
N VAL A 102 0.39 11.35 -9.01
CA VAL A 102 1.64 10.67 -8.65
C VAL A 102 1.36 9.26 -8.14
N PRO A 103 2.31 8.33 -8.30
CA PRO A 103 2.20 7.00 -7.71
C PRO A 103 2.03 7.04 -6.20
N ILE A 104 1.26 6.11 -5.64
CA ILE A 104 1.09 5.94 -4.19
C ILE A 104 1.93 4.75 -3.74
N GLN A 105 2.68 4.90 -2.64
CA GLN A 105 3.42 3.79 -2.04
C GLN A 105 2.52 2.90 -1.17
N ASP A 106 2.85 1.61 -1.15
CA ASP A 106 2.29 0.64 -0.22
C ASP A 106 2.95 0.77 1.15
N ILE A 107 2.15 1.05 2.19
CA ILE A 107 2.63 1.32 3.55
C ILE A 107 1.94 0.41 4.56
N GLN A 108 2.71 -0.17 5.47
CA GLN A 108 2.21 -1.19 6.39
C GLN A 108 1.17 -0.65 7.40
N SER A 109 1.30 0.63 7.77
CA SER A 109 0.48 1.28 8.80
C SER A 109 -0.94 1.65 8.36
N ARG A 110 -1.28 1.57 7.06
CA ARG A 110 -2.63 1.86 6.54
C ARG A 110 -3.30 0.63 5.97
N TRP A 111 -4.51 0.35 6.42
CA TRP A 111 -5.21 -0.92 6.12
C TRP A 111 -5.59 -1.13 4.64
N ASN A 112 -5.63 -0.06 3.85
CA ASN A 112 -6.00 -0.12 2.44
C ASN A 112 -4.87 0.35 1.50
N SER A 113 -3.65 0.49 2.00
CA SER A 113 -2.52 1.03 1.20
C SER A 113 -2.22 0.19 -0.04
N THR A 114 -2.17 -1.14 0.09
CA THR A 114 -1.91 -2.05 -1.03
C THR A 114 -2.99 -1.91 -2.12
N PHE A 115 -4.26 -1.85 -1.73
CA PHE A 115 -5.37 -1.62 -2.66
C PHE A 115 -5.27 -0.25 -3.33
N LEU A 116 -5.01 0.81 -2.57
CA LEU A 116 -4.89 2.17 -3.10
C LEU A 116 -3.70 2.31 -4.05
N MET A 117 -2.56 1.66 -3.75
CA MET A 117 -1.41 1.58 -4.66
C MET A 117 -1.82 0.91 -5.96
N PHE A 118 -2.45 -0.27 -5.92
CA PHE A 118 -2.86 -0.96 -7.15
C PHE A 118 -3.86 -0.17 -7.97
N ARG A 119 -4.87 0.42 -7.32
CA ARG A 119 -5.86 1.26 -7.98
C ARG A 119 -5.18 2.44 -8.67
N ARG A 120 -4.24 3.10 -8.00
CA ARG A 120 -3.45 4.21 -8.57
C ARG A 120 -2.55 3.74 -9.70
N ALA A 121 -1.90 2.59 -9.54
CA ALA A 121 -1.04 2.00 -10.56
C ALA A 121 -1.83 1.71 -11.85
N LYS A 122 -3.05 1.18 -11.72
CA LYS A 122 -3.93 0.95 -12.86
C LYS A 122 -4.40 2.24 -13.53
N GLN A 123 -4.66 3.29 -12.76
CA GLN A 123 -5.01 4.62 -13.31
C GLN A 123 -3.86 5.24 -14.10
N LEU A 124 -2.63 5.05 -13.64
CA LEU A 124 -1.42 5.61 -14.23
C LEU A 124 -0.74 4.66 -15.23
N GLN A 125 -1.40 3.59 -15.65
CA GLN A 125 -0.77 2.51 -16.43
C GLN A 125 -0.08 3.04 -17.69
N SER A 126 -0.78 3.82 -18.51
CA SER A 126 -0.21 4.39 -19.74
C SER A 126 0.99 5.28 -19.46
N THR A 127 0.92 6.10 -18.41
CA THR A 127 2.03 6.97 -17.99
C THR A 127 3.23 6.15 -17.50
N PHE A 128 3.00 5.04 -16.79
CA PHE A 128 4.08 4.14 -16.40
C PHE A 128 4.73 3.48 -17.61
N ASP A 129 3.95 2.99 -18.56
CA ASP A 129 4.45 2.35 -19.77
C ASP A 129 5.33 3.33 -20.56
N GLU A 130 4.85 4.57 -20.75
CA GLU A 130 5.61 5.65 -21.41
C GLU A 130 6.88 6.02 -20.64
N TYR A 131 6.79 6.19 -19.32
CA TYR A 131 7.95 6.50 -18.48
C TYR A 131 9.02 5.41 -18.52
N CYS A 132 8.64 4.13 -18.56
CA CYS A 132 9.60 3.03 -18.65
C CYS A 132 10.29 2.99 -20.01
N VAL A 133 9.58 3.34 -21.10
CA VAL A 133 10.15 3.42 -22.45
C VAL A 133 11.11 4.60 -22.57
N GLU A 134 10.75 5.78 -22.08
CA GLU A 134 11.54 7.00 -22.24
C GLU A 134 12.81 7.00 -21.38
N TYR A 135 12.78 6.40 -20.19
CA TYR A 135 13.88 6.48 -19.22
C TYR A 135 14.74 5.20 -19.11
N GLU A 136 14.46 4.15 -19.90
CA GLU A 136 15.22 2.87 -19.97
C GLU A 136 15.66 2.30 -18.61
N GLN A 137 14.87 2.50 -17.54
CA GLN A 137 15.21 1.96 -16.23
C GLN A 137 14.53 0.59 -16.04
N PRO A 138 15.28 -0.52 -15.96
CA PRO A 138 14.67 -1.83 -15.73
C PRO A 138 14.01 -1.87 -14.34
N ILE A 139 12.73 -2.29 -14.32
CA ILE A 139 11.96 -2.63 -13.11
C ILE A 139 11.60 -4.11 -13.16
#